data_AF-A0A940JBC8-F1
#
_entry.id   AF-A0A940JBC8-F1
#
_cell.length_a   1.000
_cell.length_b   1.000
_cell.length_c   1.000
_cell.angle_alpha   90.00
_cell.angle_beta   90.00
_cell.angle_gamma   90.00
#
_symmetry.space_group_name_H-M   'P 1'
#
loop_
_entity.id
_entity.type
_entity.pdbx_description
1 polymer ?
#
loop_
_entity_poly.entity_id
_entity_poly.type
_entity_poly.pdbx_seq_one_letter_code
_entity_poly.pdbx_strand_id
1 'polypeptide(L)'
;MNARYATLLLGLLTAAPALAAEQWAPATKTQDWSSAPTTERRSLENERLSPALKPDADLTGTWDLRIPAAVTYFSKEANLYRRITPGADLNRLVIKPSGDYRWGRTTGKLRALKPWFAQPDVRYFEVKNAQGTYVLYAKTAQELVLLFDVGGFAAKGTRSR
;
A
#
# COMPACT_ATOMS: atom_id res chain seq x y z
N MET A 1 2.13 38.21 81.45
CA MET A 1 0.93 37.50 80.93
C MET A 1 0.97 37.53 79.42
N ASN A 2 0.84 36.34 78.81
CA ASN A 2 0.54 36.02 77.42
C ASN A 2 1.58 36.31 76.34
N ALA A 3 2.28 35.22 76.00
CA ALA A 3 3.12 35.00 74.83
C ALA A 3 2.34 35.15 73.51
N ARG A 4 3.09 35.43 72.43
CA ARG A 4 3.12 34.56 71.23
C ARG A 4 4.17 35.05 70.23
N TYR A 5 5.18 34.20 70.04
CA TYR A 5 6.04 34.16 68.85
C TYR A 5 5.19 33.76 67.64
N ALA A 6 5.42 34.39 66.48
CA ALA A 6 4.90 33.92 65.21
C ALA A 6 6.01 33.96 64.15
N THR A 7 6.36 32.75 63.76
CA THR A 7 7.41 32.28 62.85
C THR A 7 7.25 32.77 61.41
N LEU A 8 8.37 33.16 60.82
CA LEU A 8 8.61 33.29 59.37
C LEU A 8 8.45 31.93 58.68
N LEU A 9 7.64 31.84 57.63
CA LEU A 9 7.74 30.75 56.65
C LEU A 9 7.52 31.29 55.23
N LEU A 10 8.64 31.34 54.52
CA LEU A 10 8.75 31.49 53.07
C LEU A 10 8.24 30.20 52.42
N GLY A 11 7.27 30.30 51.51
CA GLY A 11 6.80 29.18 50.71
C GLY A 11 6.61 29.63 49.26
N LEU A 12 7.60 29.33 48.42
CA LEU A 12 7.48 29.45 46.96
C LEU A 12 6.34 28.55 46.48
N LEU A 13 5.28 29.15 45.91
CA LEU A 13 4.30 28.43 45.11
C LEU A 13 4.93 28.16 43.73
N THR A 14 5.40 26.94 43.50
CA THR A 14 5.64 26.43 42.16
C THR A 14 4.30 26.14 41.49
N ALA A 15 3.99 26.85 40.42
CA ALA A 15 2.87 26.52 39.54
C ALA A 15 3.11 25.14 38.91
N ALA A 16 2.30 24.16 39.29
CA ALA A 16 2.21 22.90 38.56
C ALA A 16 1.46 23.15 37.24
N PRO A 17 2.00 22.74 36.07
CA PRO A 17 1.17 22.71 34.87
C PRO A 17 0.07 21.68 35.09
N ALA A 18 -1.18 22.15 35.07
CA ALA A 18 -2.34 21.29 34.99
C ALA A 18 -2.17 20.43 33.74
N LEU A 19 -1.93 19.13 33.94
CA LEU A 19 -2.08 18.13 32.89
C LEU A 19 -3.53 18.26 32.41
N ALA A 20 -3.70 18.80 31.20
CA ALA A 20 -4.95 18.71 30.49
C ALA A 20 -5.27 17.22 30.39
N ALA A 21 -6.23 16.76 31.20
CA ALA A 21 -6.86 15.47 31.00
C ALA A 21 -7.48 15.55 29.61
N GLU A 22 -6.83 14.92 28.63
CA GLU A 22 -7.38 14.74 27.31
C GLU A 22 -8.64 13.90 27.48
N GLN A 23 -9.77 14.58 27.51
CA GLN A 23 -11.08 14.00 27.69
C GLN A 23 -11.40 13.26 26.40
N TRP A 24 -11.14 11.96 26.40
CA TRP A 24 -11.50 11.06 25.30
C TRP A 24 -13.00 11.18 25.09
N ALA A 25 -13.39 11.85 24.01
CA ALA A 25 -14.77 11.83 23.56
C ALA A 25 -15.12 10.38 23.15
N PRO A 26 -16.29 9.85 23.53
CA PRO A 26 -16.72 8.54 23.05
C PRO A 26 -16.81 8.58 21.53
N ALA A 27 -16.25 7.57 20.86
CA ALA A 27 -16.31 7.43 19.41
C ALA A 27 -17.77 7.48 18.95
N THR A 28 -18.21 8.62 18.39
CA THR A 28 -19.63 8.85 18.09
C THR A 28 -20.07 8.23 16.76
N LYS A 29 -19.33 7.24 16.25
CA LYS A 29 -19.74 6.46 15.07
C LYS A 29 -19.04 5.10 15.08
N THR A 30 -19.75 4.08 15.53
CA THR A 30 -19.44 2.70 15.15
C THR A 30 -19.85 2.55 13.69
N GLN A 31 -18.88 2.50 12.78
CA GLN A 31 -19.17 2.14 11.40
C GLN A 31 -19.51 0.65 11.39
N ASP A 32 -20.78 0.35 11.10
CA ASP A 32 -21.28 -1.02 11.03
C ASP A 32 -20.72 -1.69 9.76
N TRP A 33 -19.69 -2.51 9.93
CA TRP A 33 -19.06 -3.28 8.85
C TRP A 33 -19.94 -4.45 8.38
N SER A 34 -21.11 -4.67 9.02
CA SER A 34 -22.00 -5.81 8.74
C SER A 34 -22.88 -5.60 7.52
N SER A 35 -22.98 -4.37 7.01
CA SER A 35 -23.65 -4.11 5.73
C SER A 35 -22.59 -4.09 4.64
N ALA A 36 -22.50 -5.19 3.88
CA ALA A 36 -21.82 -5.14 2.59
C ALA A 36 -22.43 -3.95 1.83
N PRO A 37 -21.65 -2.94 1.39
CA PRO A 37 -22.19 -2.01 0.41
C PRO A 37 -22.73 -2.88 -0.70
N THR A 38 -23.98 -2.65 -1.11
CA THR A 38 -24.54 -3.25 -2.33
C THR A 38 -23.58 -2.89 -3.44
N THR A 39 -22.61 -3.79 -3.64
CA THR A 39 -21.61 -3.71 -4.67
C THR A 39 -22.41 -4.14 -5.86
N GLU A 40 -23.09 -3.14 -6.41
CA GLU A 40 -23.56 -3.15 -7.78
C GLU A 40 -22.53 -3.93 -8.59
N ARG A 41 -23.02 -4.93 -9.33
CA ARG A 41 -22.28 -5.89 -10.16
C ARG A 41 -21.38 -5.24 -11.24
N ARG A 42 -20.85 -4.04 -11.02
CA ARG A 42 -19.55 -3.60 -11.55
C ARG A 42 -18.46 -4.48 -10.95
N SER A 43 -18.43 -5.73 -11.38
CA SER A 43 -17.16 -6.40 -11.58
C SER A 43 -16.35 -5.50 -12.50
N LEU A 44 -15.53 -4.63 -11.91
CA LEU A 44 -14.06 -4.61 -12.06
C LEU A 44 -13.51 -4.71 -13.50
N GLU A 45 -14.28 -4.35 -14.52
CA GLU A 45 -13.87 -4.48 -15.91
C GLU A 45 -12.96 -3.30 -16.27
N ASN A 46 -11.66 -3.55 -16.25
CA ASN A 46 -10.69 -2.60 -16.80
C ASN A 46 -11.01 -2.35 -18.27
N GLU A 47 -11.22 -1.09 -18.65
CA GLU A 47 -11.52 -0.73 -20.03
C GLU A 47 -10.30 -1.11 -20.89
N ARG A 48 -10.49 -2.07 -21.81
CA ARG A 48 -9.43 -2.50 -22.70
C ARG A 48 -9.23 -1.41 -23.74
N LEU A 49 -8.03 -0.84 -23.77
CA LEU A 49 -7.66 0.10 -24.80
C LEU A 49 -7.31 -0.68 -26.07
N SER A 50 -7.57 -0.08 -27.23
CA SER A 50 -7.25 -0.68 -28.54
C SER A 50 -5.84 -1.27 -28.56
N PRO A 51 -5.64 -2.45 -29.19
CA PRO A 51 -4.49 -3.34 -28.95
C PRO A 51 -3.11 -2.82 -29.42
N ALA A 52 -3.04 -1.59 -29.94
CA ALA A 52 -1.88 -1.03 -30.62
C ALA A 52 -0.98 -0.15 -29.75
N LEU A 53 -1.30 0.02 -28.46
CA LEU A 53 -0.54 0.95 -27.62
C LEU A 53 0.82 0.33 -27.20
N LYS A 54 1.90 0.76 -27.85
CA LYS A 54 3.27 0.31 -27.53
C LYS A 54 3.68 0.73 -26.13
N PRO A 55 4.32 -0.13 -25.32
CA PRO A 55 4.81 0.24 -24.00
C PRO A 55 5.88 1.33 -24.09
N ASP A 56 5.93 2.20 -23.10
CA ASP A 56 6.97 3.23 -23.00
C ASP A 56 8.34 2.60 -22.71
N ALA A 57 9.41 3.31 -23.08
CA ALA A 57 10.79 2.84 -22.87
C ALA A 57 11.08 2.49 -21.40
N ASP A 58 10.45 3.21 -20.48
CA ASP A 58 10.55 3.00 -19.04
C ASP A 58 9.96 1.67 -18.56
N LEU A 59 9.04 1.07 -19.33
CA LEU A 59 8.43 -0.22 -19.02
C LEU A 59 9.19 -1.40 -19.62
N THR A 60 9.89 -1.19 -20.73
CA THR A 60 10.61 -2.25 -21.44
C THR A 60 11.83 -2.75 -20.65
N GLY A 61 12.37 -3.91 -20.99
CA GLY A 61 13.56 -4.49 -20.36
C GLY A 61 13.27 -5.61 -19.38
N THR A 62 14.21 -5.85 -18.47
CA THR A 62 14.20 -6.98 -17.55
C THR A 62 13.96 -6.51 -16.13
N TRP A 63 13.01 -7.13 -15.45
CA TRP A 63 12.55 -6.77 -14.12
C TRP A 63 12.66 -7.97 -13.18
N ASP A 64 13.35 -7.78 -12.06
CA ASP A 64 13.33 -8.72 -10.94
C ASP A 64 12.17 -8.32 -10.02
N LEU A 65 11.15 -9.19 -9.92
CA LEU A 65 9.92 -8.92 -9.18
C LEU A 65 9.95 -9.52 -7.78
N ARG A 66 9.49 -8.76 -6.79
CA ARG A 66 9.47 -9.19 -5.38
C ARG A 66 8.23 -8.69 -4.64
N ILE A 67 7.60 -9.60 -3.91
CA ILE A 67 6.59 -9.30 -2.88
C ILE A 67 7.34 -8.74 -1.66
N PRO A 68 7.01 -7.53 -1.18
CA PRO A 68 7.64 -6.99 0.01
C PRO A 68 7.30 -7.82 1.25
N ALA A 69 8.14 -7.73 2.28
CA ALA A 69 7.80 -8.29 3.57
C ALA A 69 6.58 -7.56 4.17
N ALA A 70 5.72 -8.30 4.85
CA ALA A 70 4.56 -7.73 5.56
C ALA A 70 4.83 -7.69 7.05
N VAL A 71 4.36 -6.63 7.71
CA VAL A 71 4.40 -6.49 9.16
C VAL A 71 2.98 -6.43 9.66
N THR A 72 2.61 -7.37 10.52
CA THR A 72 1.29 -7.41 11.17
C THR A 72 1.45 -7.15 12.66
N TYR A 73 0.69 -6.20 13.18
CA TYR A 73 0.59 -5.93 14.60
C TYR A 73 -0.65 -6.61 15.16
N PHE A 74 -0.53 -7.22 16.33
CA PHE A 74 -1.67 -7.80 17.04
C PHE A 74 -1.52 -7.59 18.54
N SER A 75 -2.63 -7.29 19.18
CA SER A 75 -2.68 -7.14 20.63
C SER A 75 -3.11 -8.45 21.26
N LYS A 76 -2.43 -8.85 22.34
CA LYS A 76 -2.88 -9.92 23.22
C LYS A 76 -2.78 -9.39 24.64
N GLU A 77 -3.93 -9.23 25.28
CA GLU A 77 -4.08 -8.55 26.58
C GLU A 77 -3.49 -7.12 26.52
N ALA A 78 -2.68 -6.73 27.49
CA ALA A 78 -2.03 -5.42 27.55
C ALA A 78 -0.78 -5.29 26.64
N ASN A 79 -0.41 -6.34 25.91
CA ASN A 79 0.84 -6.40 25.15
C ASN A 79 0.59 -6.29 23.64
N LEU A 80 1.41 -5.47 22.96
CA LEU A 80 1.43 -5.33 21.51
C LEU A 80 2.57 -6.18 20.92
N TYR A 81 2.21 -7.08 20.01
CA TYR A 81 3.14 -7.96 19.33
C TYR A 81 3.26 -7.61 17.85
N ARG A 82 4.41 -7.96 17.28
CA ARG A 82 4.70 -7.80 15.85
C ARG A 82 5.06 -9.14 15.25
N ARG A 83 4.38 -9.51 14.16
CA ARG A 83 4.76 -10.62 13.27
C ARG A 83 5.30 -10.04 11.96
N ILE A 84 6.44 -10.55 11.51
CA ILE A 84 7.01 -10.22 10.20
C ILE A 84 6.83 -11.46 9.32
N THR A 85 6.11 -11.29 8.21
CA THR A 85 6.02 -12.29 7.15
C THR A 85 7.05 -11.93 6.09
N PRO A 86 8.06 -12.79 5.84
CA PRO A 86 9.06 -12.53 4.81
C PRO A 86 8.42 -12.32 3.44
N GLY A 87 8.99 -11.41 2.65
CA GLY A 87 8.65 -11.26 1.24
C GLY A 87 9.13 -12.45 0.41
N ALA A 88 8.77 -12.47 -0.87
CA ALA A 88 9.12 -13.56 -1.78
C ALA A 88 9.43 -13.05 -3.19
N ASP A 89 10.34 -13.73 -3.88
CA ASP A 89 10.65 -13.42 -5.28
C ASP A 89 9.58 -14.00 -6.21
N LEU A 90 9.15 -13.21 -7.20
CA LEU A 90 8.13 -13.58 -8.19
C LEU A 90 8.71 -13.90 -9.56
N ASN A 91 9.96 -14.36 -9.60
CA ASN A 91 10.73 -14.55 -10.83
C ASN A 91 10.92 -13.27 -11.65
N ARG A 92 11.67 -13.41 -12.73
CA ARG A 92 12.01 -12.34 -13.65
C ARG A 92 10.93 -12.17 -14.73
N LEU A 93 10.56 -10.92 -14.98
CA LEU A 93 9.68 -10.48 -16.07
C LEU A 93 10.52 -9.73 -17.11
N VAL A 94 10.48 -10.17 -18.36
CA VAL A 94 11.13 -9.51 -19.50
C VAL A 94 10.05 -8.93 -20.40
N ILE A 95 10.12 -7.63 -20.73
CA ILE A 95 9.19 -6.92 -21.61
C ILE A 95 9.97 -6.35 -22.81
N LYS A 96 9.59 -6.71 -24.02
CA LYS A 96 10.20 -6.19 -25.25
C LYS A 96 9.55 -4.87 -25.68
N PRO A 97 10.22 -4.05 -26.51
CA PRO A 97 9.63 -2.83 -27.09
C PRO A 97 8.36 -3.08 -27.93
N SER A 98 8.19 -4.28 -28.47
CA SER A 98 6.97 -4.71 -29.17
C SER A 98 5.76 -4.93 -28.24
N GLY A 99 5.99 -4.96 -26.93
CA GLY A 99 5.00 -5.37 -25.93
C GLY A 99 4.95 -6.86 -25.67
N ASP A 100 5.72 -7.69 -26.37
CA ASP A 100 5.86 -9.11 -26.04
C ASP A 100 6.58 -9.26 -24.69
N TYR A 101 6.12 -10.16 -23.84
CA TYR A 101 6.74 -10.42 -22.55
C TYR A 101 6.96 -11.90 -22.28
N ARG A 102 7.91 -12.18 -21.39
CA ARG A 102 8.13 -13.49 -20.78
C ARG A 102 8.23 -13.34 -19.27
N TRP A 103 7.44 -14.11 -18.54
CA TRP A 103 7.45 -14.15 -17.09
C TRP A 103 7.50 -15.60 -16.61
N GLY A 104 8.66 -16.01 -16.09
CA GLY A 104 8.91 -17.42 -15.82
C GLY A 104 8.77 -18.24 -17.10
N ARG A 105 7.79 -19.17 -17.11
CA ARG A 105 7.43 -20.01 -18.27
C ARG A 105 6.30 -19.43 -19.13
N THR A 106 5.63 -18.37 -18.67
CA THR A 106 4.52 -17.75 -19.40
C THR A 106 5.06 -16.71 -20.37
N THR A 107 4.55 -16.72 -21.60
CA THR A 107 4.78 -15.67 -22.60
C THR A 107 3.46 -15.06 -23.01
N GLY A 108 3.47 -13.80 -23.39
CA GLY A 108 2.28 -13.14 -23.89
C GLY A 108 2.59 -11.77 -24.48
N LYS A 109 1.53 -11.00 -24.74
CA LYS A 109 1.63 -9.63 -25.20
C LYS A 109 0.93 -8.71 -24.20
N LEU A 110 1.59 -7.62 -23.85
CA LEU A 110 1.02 -6.59 -22.99
C LEU A 110 -0.26 -6.05 -23.64
N ARG A 111 -1.30 -5.90 -22.82
CA ARG A 111 -2.56 -5.30 -23.25
C ARG A 111 -2.78 -4.03 -22.46
N ALA A 112 -2.78 -2.89 -23.15
CA ALA A 112 -3.08 -1.62 -22.53
C ALA A 112 -4.52 -1.62 -22.00
N LEU A 113 -4.71 -1.06 -20.82
CA LEU A 113 -6.02 -0.92 -20.19
C LEU A 113 -6.10 0.36 -19.38
N LYS A 114 -7.33 0.78 -19.08
CA LYS A 114 -7.62 1.89 -18.18
C LYS A 114 -8.39 1.32 -16.98
N PRO A 115 -7.70 1.04 -15.86
CA PRO A 115 -8.38 0.52 -14.70
C PRO A 115 -9.23 1.59 -14.03
N TRP A 116 -10.22 1.19 -13.23
CA TRP A 116 -11.06 2.14 -12.49
C TRP A 116 -10.26 3.00 -11.49
N PHE A 117 -9.12 2.49 -11.02
CA PHE A 117 -8.16 3.18 -10.16
C PHE A 117 -7.05 3.89 -10.95
N ALA A 118 -7.21 4.07 -12.27
CA ALA A 118 -6.19 4.72 -13.09
C ALA A 118 -5.90 6.14 -12.60
N GLN A 119 -4.61 6.42 -12.38
CA GLN A 119 -4.16 7.78 -12.15
C GLN A 119 -4.00 8.51 -13.50
N PRO A 120 -4.21 9.84 -13.53
CA PRO A 120 -3.85 10.66 -14.68
C PRO A 120 -2.39 10.39 -15.10
N ASP A 121 -2.14 10.38 -16.41
CA ASP A 121 -0.81 10.26 -17.01
C ASP A 121 -0.04 8.95 -16.70
N VAL A 122 -0.69 7.97 -16.08
CA VAL A 122 -0.11 6.63 -15.88
C VAL A 122 -0.68 5.66 -16.89
N ARG A 123 0.21 4.93 -17.56
CA ARG A 123 -0.16 3.91 -18.54
C ARG A 123 -0.09 2.52 -17.93
N TYR A 124 -1.24 1.87 -17.91
CA TYR A 124 -1.41 0.55 -17.30
C TYR A 124 -1.50 -0.54 -18.35
N PHE A 125 -0.94 -1.70 -18.03
CA PHE A 125 -0.95 -2.87 -18.89
C PHE A 125 -1.31 -4.12 -18.10
N GLU A 126 -2.09 -5.00 -18.73
CA GLU A 126 -2.30 -6.35 -18.23
C GLU A 126 -1.11 -7.23 -18.56
N VAL A 127 -0.72 -8.05 -17.59
CA VAL A 127 0.23 -9.15 -17.72
C VAL A 127 -0.36 -10.39 -17.04
N LYS A 128 0.05 -11.58 -17.47
CA LYS A 128 -0.36 -12.85 -16.85
C LYS A 128 0.84 -13.74 -16.61
N ASN A 129 0.75 -14.55 -15.56
CA ASN A 129 1.65 -15.66 -15.31
C ASN A 129 0.83 -16.90 -14.91
N ALA A 130 1.50 -17.94 -14.42
CA ALA A 130 0.83 -19.17 -13.98
C ALA A 130 -0.07 -18.97 -12.74
N GLN A 131 0.20 -17.95 -11.92
CA GLN A 131 -0.56 -17.65 -10.69
C GLN A 131 -1.79 -16.77 -10.94
N GLY A 132 -1.82 -15.98 -12.01
CA GLY A 132 -2.97 -15.15 -12.31
C GLY A 132 -2.72 -14.00 -13.27
N THR A 133 -3.66 -13.06 -13.26
CA THR A 133 -3.64 -11.83 -14.05
C THR A 133 -3.32 -10.64 -13.15
N TYR A 134 -2.49 -9.74 -13.64
CA TYR A 134 -2.03 -8.56 -12.91
C TYR A 134 -2.09 -7.33 -13.79
N VAL A 135 -2.12 -6.17 -13.14
CA VAL A 135 -1.95 -4.87 -13.78
C VAL A 135 -0.58 -4.34 -13.39
N LEU A 136 0.17 -3.83 -14.36
CA LEU A 136 1.46 -3.19 -14.10
C LEU A 136 1.57 -1.81 -14.76
N TYR A 137 2.45 -1.00 -14.19
CA TYR A 137 2.92 0.25 -14.78
C TYR A 137 4.38 0.51 -14.33
N ALA A 138 5.10 1.29 -15.13
CA ALA A 138 6.40 1.82 -14.73
C ALA A 138 6.17 3.07 -13.89
N LYS A 139 6.65 3.07 -12.66
CA LYS A 139 6.65 4.27 -11.81
C LYS A 139 7.84 5.16 -12.13
N THR A 140 8.98 4.55 -12.45
CA THR A 140 10.16 5.21 -13.00
C THR A 140 10.87 4.24 -13.96
N ALA A 141 11.87 4.71 -14.69
CA ALA A 141 12.74 3.85 -15.49
C ALA A 141 13.46 2.73 -14.71
N GLN A 142 13.41 2.73 -13.37
CA GLN A 142 14.05 1.73 -12.50
C GLN A 142 13.07 1.02 -11.55
N GLU A 143 11.80 1.44 -11.53
CA GLU A 143 10.78 0.93 -10.61
C GLU A 143 9.51 0.55 -11.36
N LEU A 144 9.14 -0.73 -11.26
CA LEU A 144 7.88 -1.27 -11.73
C LEU A 144 6.94 -1.49 -10.54
N VAL A 145 5.67 -1.14 -10.71
CA VAL A 145 4.61 -1.49 -9.76
C VAL A 145 3.73 -2.55 -10.38
N LEU A 146 3.49 -3.62 -9.62
CA LEU A 146 2.57 -4.69 -9.97
C LEU A 146 1.40 -4.67 -8.97
N LEU A 147 0.20 -4.68 -9.52
CA LEU A 147 -1.06 -4.68 -8.79
C LEU A 147 -1.85 -5.93 -9.14
N PHE A 148 -2.70 -6.36 -8.21
CA PHE A 148 -3.84 -7.21 -8.56
C PHE A 148 -4.77 -6.45 -9.51
N ASP A 149 -5.55 -7.17 -10.30
CA ASP A 149 -6.53 -6.59 -11.22
C ASP A 149 -7.58 -5.69 -10.52
N VAL A 150 -7.81 -5.93 -9.23
CA VAL A 150 -8.63 -5.10 -8.34
C VAL A 150 -7.93 -3.84 -7.77
N GLY A 151 -6.66 -3.61 -8.11
CA GLY A 151 -5.90 -2.40 -7.72
C GLY A 151 -5.07 -2.52 -6.44
N GLY A 152 -5.17 -3.63 -5.70
CA GLY A 152 -4.33 -3.89 -4.53
C GLY A 152 -2.85 -4.09 -4.91
N PHE A 153 -1.92 -3.60 -4.10
CA PHE A 153 -0.49 -3.78 -4.35
C PHE A 153 -0.10 -5.25 -4.26
N ALA A 154 0.52 -5.78 -5.32
CA ALA A 154 0.98 -7.17 -5.38
C ALA A 154 2.49 -7.27 -5.19
N ALA A 155 3.27 -6.49 -5.94
CA ALA A 155 4.72 -6.56 -5.92
C ALA A 155 5.39 -5.30 -6.47
N LYS A 156 6.69 -5.19 -6.21
CA LYS A 156 7.58 -4.22 -6.86
C LYS A 156 8.55 -4.94 -7.78
N GLY A 157 8.89 -4.31 -8.89
CA GLY A 157 10.00 -4.70 -9.74
C GLY A 157 11.13 -3.69 -9.71
N THR A 158 12.36 -4.20 -9.73
CA THR A 158 13.57 -3.42 -9.98
C THR A 158 14.18 -3.85 -11.31
N ARG A 159 14.71 -2.90 -12.07
CA ARG A 159 15.36 -3.23 -13.34
C ARG A 159 16.64 -4.01 -13.08
N SER A 160 16.80 -5.13 -13.78
CA SER A 160 18.06 -5.87 -13.75
C SER A 160 19.15 -5.02 -14.43
N ARG A 161 20.35 -5.02 -13.87
CA ARG A 161 21.53 -4.40 -14.47
C ARG A 161 22.01 -5.17 -15.69
#